data_AF-X1SFR4-F1
#
_entry.id   AF-X1SFR4-F1
#
_cell.length_a   1.000
_cell.length_b   1.000
_cell.length_c   1.000
_cell.angle_alpha   90.00
_cell.angle_beta   90.00
_cell.angle_gamma   90.00
#
_symmetry.space_group_name_H-M   'P 1'
#
loop_
_entity.id
_entity.type
_entity.pdbx_description
1 polymer ?
#
loop_
_entity_poly.entity_id
_entity_poly.type
_entity_poly.pdbx_seq_one_letter_code
_entity_poly.pdbx_strand_id
1 'polypeptide(L)' 'IAPLVIGGIIGARFFAFHLNALSLGEEGAAYLGVEVERDKILILSLGSLLTAAAVSISGLIG' A
#
# COMPACT_ATOMS: atom_id res chain seq x y z
N ILE A 1 -18.91 -0.47 -0.65
CA ILE A 1 -17.52 -0.84 -1.03
C ILE A 1 -16.87 0.19 -1.96
N ALA A 2 -17.58 0.73 -2.96
CA ALA A 2 -17.05 1.78 -3.85
C ALA A 2 -16.32 2.95 -3.13
N PRO A 3 -16.88 3.62 -2.10
CA PRO A 3 -16.17 4.70 -1.40
C PRO A 3 -14.92 4.22 -0.65
N LEU A 4 -14.93 2.98 -0.13
CA LEU A 4 -13.77 2.37 0.53
C LEU A 4 -12.66 2.06 -0.47
N VAL A 5 -13.00 1.55 -1.65
CA VAL A 5 -12.02 1.27 -2.72
C VAL A 5 -11.45 2.58 -3.27
N ILE A 6 -12.28 3.57 -3.54
CA ILE A 6 -11.83 4.89 -4.02
C ILE A 6 -10.92 5.55 -2.97
N GLY A 7 -11.34 5.56 -1.70
CA GLY A 7 -10.52 6.10 -0.61
C GLY A 7 -9.21 5.34 -0.42
N GLY A 8 -9.23 4.01 -0.51
CA GLY A 8 -8.03 3.19 -0.44
C GLY A 8 -7.08 3.39 -1.62
N ILE A 9 -7.60 3.57 -2.85
CA ILE A 9 -6.79 3.91 -4.03
C ILE A 9 -6.14 5.29 -3.85
N ILE A 10 -6.89 6.28 -3.40
CA ILE A 10 -6.35 7.63 -3.12
C ILE A 10 -5.27 7.54 -2.04
N GLY A 11 -5.53 6.82 -0.94
CA GLY A 11 -4.56 6.59 0.13
C GLY A 11 -3.29 5.91 -0.37
N ALA A 12 -3.42 4.85 -1.18
CA ALA A 12 -2.28 4.13 -1.76
C ALA A 12 -1.42 5.04 -2.66
N ARG A 13 -2.02 6.01 -3.37
CA ARG A 13 -1.26 6.96 -4.21
C ARG A 13 -0.32 7.85 -3.40
N PHE A 14 -0.65 8.19 -2.15
CA PHE A 14 0.27 8.93 -1.28
C PHE A 14 1.52 8.11 -0.90
N PHE A 15 1.42 6.78 -0.87
CA PHE A 15 2.56 5.90 -0.59
C PHE A 15 3.44 5.62 -1.82
N ALA A 16 3.14 6.18 -2.99
CA ALA A 16 3.92 5.94 -4.20
C ALA A 16 5.41 6.35 -4.04
N PHE A 17 5.69 7.45 -3.34
CA PHE A 17 7.06 7.88 -3.06
C PHE A 17 7.80 6.90 -2.13
N HIS A 18 7.14 6.49 -1.04
CA HIS A 18 7.69 5.53 -0.07
C HIS A 18 7.95 4.16 -0.74
N LEU A 19 7.05 3.69 -1.60
CA LEU A 19 7.24 2.47 -2.40
C LEU A 19 8.44 2.57 -3.36
N ASN A 20 8.62 3.71 -4.02
CA ASN A 20 9.78 3.94 -4.88
C ASN A 20 11.09 3.95 -4.07
N ALA A 21 11.09 4.58 -2.89
CA ALA A 21 12.24 4.56 -2.00
C ALA A 21 12.56 3.14 -1.50
N LEU A 22 11.54 2.37 -1.11
CA LEU A 22 11.67 0.95 -0.72
C LEU A 22 12.22 0.07 -1.86
N SER A 23 12.06 0.47 -3.12
CA SER A 23 12.62 -0.25 -4.28
C SER A 23 14.14 -0.13 -4.39
N LEU A 24 14.76 0.87 -3.74
CA LEU A 24 16.23 0.95 -3.58
C LEU A 24 16.76 0.00 -2.48
N GLY A 25 15.87 -0.69 -1.76
CA GLY A 25 16.19 -1.49 -0.58
C GLY A 25 15.88 -0.75 0.73
N GLU A 26 15.75 -1.50 1.82
CA GLU A 26 15.36 -0.95 3.13
C GLU A 26 16.40 0.05 3.66
N GLU A 27 17.69 -0.23 3.48
CA GLU A 27 18.76 0.71 3.84
C GLU A 27 18.67 2.01 3.03
N GLY A 28 18.51 1.91 1.70
CA GLY A 28 18.40 3.07 0.81
C GLY A 28 17.17 3.93 1.10
N ALA A 29 16.04 3.31 1.44
CA ALA A 29 14.83 4.00 1.88
C ALA A 29 15.05 4.74 3.21
N ALA A 30 15.69 4.10 4.19
CA ALA A 30 15.98 4.71 5.48
C ALA A 30 16.89 5.95 5.35
N TYR A 31 17.87 5.93 4.44
CA TYR A 31 18.70 7.10 4.14
C TYR A 31 17.92 8.27 3.51
N LEU A 32 16.79 8.00 2.85
CA LEU A 32 15.89 9.02 2.29
C LEU A 32 14.87 9.54 3.32
N GLY A 33 14.99 9.11 4.59
CA GLY A 33 14.11 9.54 5.68
C GLY A 33 12.78 8.78 5.75
N VAL A 34 12.67 7.65 5.05
CA VAL A 34 11.48 6.78 5.07
C VAL A 34 11.52 5.90 6.31
N GLU A 35 10.46 5.90 7.13
CA GLU A 35 10.31 4.95 8.24
C GLU A 35 9.82 3.59 7.71
N VAL A 36 10.77 2.80 7.20
CA VAL A 36 10.55 1.51 6.53
C VAL A 36 9.54 0.62 7.25
N GLU A 37 9.73 0.38 8.56
CA GLU A 37 8.87 -0.52 9.36
C GLU A 37 7.40 -0.07 9.35
N ARG A 38 7.17 1.23 9.58
CA ARG A 38 5.83 1.82 9.66
C ARG A 38 5.15 1.85 8.30
N ASP A 39 5.89 2.24 7.28
CA ASP A 39 5.36 2.32 5.92
C ASP A 39 5.04 0.93 5.36
N LYS A 40 5.85 -0.09 5.67
CA LYS A 40 5.55 -1.47 5.29
C LYS A 40 4.21 -1.92 5.86
N ILE A 41 3.98 -1.69 7.15
CA ILE A 41 2.72 -2.05 7.82
C ILE A 41 1.54 -1.31 7.20
N LEU A 42 1.68 0.00 6.93
CA LEU A 42 0.63 0.82 6.32
C LEU A 42 0.28 0.35 4.90
N ILE A 43 1.29 0.13 4.06
CA ILE A 43 1.11 -0.31 2.67
C ILE A 43 0.51 -1.72 2.63
N LEU A 44 1.00 -2.65 3.46
CA LEU A 44 0.44 -4.00 3.56
C LEU A 44 -1.02 -3.96 4.00
N SER A 45 -1.33 -3.17 5.02
CA SER A 45 -2.72 -3.04 5.52
C SER A 45 -3.66 -2.49 4.45
N LEU A 46 -3.24 -1.44 3.73
CA LEU A 46 -4.01 -0.86 2.63
C LEU A 46 -4.18 -1.85 1.47
N GLY A 47 -3.11 -2.53 1.06
CA GLY A 47 -3.14 -3.54 0.01
C GLY A 47 -4.06 -4.71 0.35
N SER A 48 -3.92 -5.28 1.55
CA SER A 48 -4.79 -6.36 2.02
C SER A 48 -6.26 -5.94 2.07
N LEU A 49 -6.55 -4.72 2.54
CA LEU A 49 -7.92 -4.20 2.59
C LEU A 49 -8.53 -4.01 1.20
N LEU A 50 -7.75 -3.48 0.24
CA LEU A 50 -8.18 -3.35 -1.15
C LEU A 50 -8.39 -4.71 -1.81
N THR A 51 -7.48 -5.66 -1.62
CA THR A 51 -7.60 -7.02 -2.14
C THR A 51 -8.81 -7.74 -1.55
N ALA A 52 -9.02 -7.67 -0.23
CA ALA A 52 -10.18 -8.26 0.42
C ALA A 52 -11.50 -7.65 -0.08
N ALA A 53 -11.53 -6.33 -0.27
CA ALA A 53 -12.69 -5.64 -0.82
C ALA A 53 -12.98 -6.07 -2.27
N ALA A 54 -11.94 -6.20 -3.10
CA ALA A 54 -12.07 -6.68 -4.47
C ALA A 54 -12.59 -8.13 -4.51
N VAL A 55 -11.89 -9.05 -3.84
CA VAL A 55 -12.24 -10.48 -3.80
C VAL A 55 -13.65 -10.72 -3.24
N SER A 56 -14.08 -9.93 -2.24
CA SER A 56 -15.43 -10.04 -1.69
C SER A 56 -16.54 -9.68 -2.68
N ILE A 57 -16.26 -8.85 -3.71
CA ILE A 57 -17.26 -8.47 -4.72
C ILE A 57 -17.22 -9.42 -5.92
N SER A 58 -16.01 -9.71 -6.41
CA SER A 58 -15.81 -10.39 -7.69
C SER A 58 -15.47 -11.88 -7.56
N GLY A 59 -15.26 -12.37 -6.34
CA GLY A 59 -14.69 -13.70 -6.10
C GLY A 59 -13.17 -13.70 -6.20
N LEU A 60 -12.56 -14.89 -6.06
CA LEU A 60 -11.12 -15.07 -6.11
C LEU A 60 -10.60 -14.79 -7.53
N ILE A 61 -9.72 -13.80 -7.64
CA ILE A 61 -9.01 -13.40 -8.86
C ILE A 61 -7.53 -13.49 -8.54
N GLY A 62 -6.78 -14.26 -9.33
CA GLY A 62 -5.35 -14.52 -9.16
C GLY A 62 -4.58 -14.24 -10.43
#